data_AF-A0A0T5ZKT8-F1
#
_entry.id   AF-A0A0T5ZKT8-F1
#
_cell.length_a   1.000
_cell.length_b   1.000
_cell.length_c   1.000
_cell.angle_alpha   90.00
_cell.angle_beta   90.00
_cell.angle_gamma   90.00
#
_symmetry.space_group_name_H-M   'P 1'
#
loop_
_entity.id
_entity.type
_entity.pdbx_description
1 polymer ?
#
loop_
_entity_poly.entity_id
_entity_poly.type
_entity_poly.pdbx_seq_one_letter_code
_entity_poly.pdbx_strand_id
1 'polypeptide(L)'
;MKLHDLRPAPGSTTERTRVGRGIAAGKGKTAGRGTKGQKARAGGSIPAGFEGGQTPIHRRVPKLRGFKNRFKIAYEVVNVGRISDYVDQGRFAEAEEAMLAVGLSVDGPKGAPLTVNGELLRAVGLIGTLRRPVKVLGGGEVSRRLFIVADAFTKSAREKIEAAGGTAQIIEFESEPLPALTLEAAEIAAEAEAAAQAEAAAQADAALSSEEAAGSAPVETPARRSRRRAAPETAE
;
A
#
# COMPACT_ATOMS: atom_id res chain seq x y z
N MET A 1 -46.31 4.95 17.51
CA MET A 1 -46.72 3.87 16.58
C MET A 1 -47.39 2.77 17.38
N LYS A 2 -48.50 2.22 16.90
CA LYS A 2 -49.11 1.03 17.51
C LYS A 2 -48.41 -0.21 16.97
N LEU A 3 -48.34 -1.28 17.77
CA LEU A 3 -47.63 -2.51 17.42
C LEU A 3 -48.14 -3.14 16.10
N HIS A 4 -49.42 -2.98 15.77
CA HIS A 4 -50.03 -3.56 14.56
C HIS A 4 -49.81 -2.75 13.27
N ASP A 5 -49.33 -1.51 13.37
CA ASP A 5 -49.08 -0.65 12.22
C ASP A 5 -47.63 -0.76 11.72
N LEU A 6 -46.79 -1.55 12.40
CA LEU A 6 -45.38 -1.75 12.05
C LEU A 6 -45.27 -2.56 10.75
N ARG A 7 -44.70 -1.95 9.71
CA ARG A 7 -44.39 -2.59 8.43
C ARG A 7 -42.94 -2.30 8.04
N PRO A 8 -42.26 -3.22 7.34
CA PRO A 8 -40.92 -2.94 6.81
C PRO A 8 -40.99 -1.82 5.76
N ALA A 9 -39.84 -1.19 5.49
CA ALA A 9 -39.73 -0.23 4.41
C ALA A 9 -40.17 -0.87 3.07
N PRO A 10 -40.92 -0.16 2.22
CA PRO A 10 -41.39 -0.70 0.96
C PRO A 10 -40.19 -1.17 0.11
N GLY A 11 -40.25 -2.41 -0.38
CA GLY A 11 -39.16 -3.03 -1.15
C GLY A 11 -38.10 -3.77 -0.32
N SER A 12 -38.11 -3.66 1.01
CA SER A 12 -37.18 -4.42 1.88
C SER A 12 -37.45 -5.93 1.84
N THR A 13 -38.70 -6.34 1.68
CA THR A 13 -39.11 -7.75 1.56
C THR A 13 -39.73 -8.01 0.20
N THR A 14 -39.31 -9.09 -0.46
CA THR A 14 -39.91 -9.56 -1.71
C THR A 14 -40.73 -10.83 -1.48
N GLU A 15 -41.81 -10.99 -2.23
CA GLU A 15 -42.66 -12.17 -2.12
C GLU A 15 -41.92 -13.43 -2.61
N ARG A 16 -41.90 -14.49 -1.79
CA ARG A 16 -41.25 -15.75 -2.16
C ARG A 16 -42.14 -16.51 -3.16
N THR A 17 -41.60 -16.80 -4.35
CA THR A 17 -42.28 -17.73 -5.28
C THR A 17 -42.41 -19.13 -4.68
N ARG A 18 -43.64 -19.56 -4.41
CA ARG A 18 -43.95 -20.90 -3.89
C ARG A 18 -44.18 -21.86 -5.06
N VAL A 19 -43.21 -22.73 -5.32
CA VAL A 19 -43.28 -23.70 -6.43
C VAL A 19 -44.28 -24.84 -6.16
N GLY A 20 -44.85 -25.41 -7.22
CA GLY A 20 -45.79 -26.53 -7.11
C GLY A 20 -47.15 -26.13 -6.52
N ARG A 21 -47.66 -24.94 -6.84
CA ARG A 21 -48.93 -24.38 -6.33
C ARG A 21 -49.86 -23.93 -7.46
N GLY A 22 -50.23 -24.86 -8.34
CA GLY A 22 -51.14 -24.61 -9.45
C GLY A 22 -50.48 -23.93 -10.66
N ILE A 23 -51.17 -23.98 -11.81
CA ILE A 23 -50.64 -23.51 -13.10
C ILE A 23 -50.56 -21.98 -13.20
N ALA A 24 -51.51 -21.26 -12.60
CA ALA A 24 -51.58 -19.80 -12.64
C ALA A 24 -50.40 -19.11 -11.91
N ALA A 25 -49.80 -19.78 -10.93
CA ALA A 25 -48.63 -19.30 -10.19
C ALA A 25 -47.30 -19.41 -10.98
N GLY A 26 -47.34 -19.84 -12.26
CA GLY A 26 -46.19 -19.93 -13.16
C GLY A 26 -45.28 -21.14 -12.95
N LYS A 27 -44.92 -21.48 -11.71
CA LYS A 27 -44.06 -22.64 -11.37
C LYS A 27 -44.88 -23.84 -10.87
N GLY A 28 -45.99 -24.14 -11.54
CA GLY A 28 -46.94 -25.18 -11.16
C GLY A 28 -46.49 -26.59 -11.49
N LYS A 29 -46.59 -26.98 -12.76
CA LYS A 29 -46.48 -28.39 -13.20
C LYS A 29 -45.09 -29.00 -12.99
N THR A 30 -44.03 -28.23 -13.21
CA THR A 30 -42.64 -28.71 -13.18
C THR A 30 -41.80 -28.07 -12.09
N ALA A 31 -42.38 -27.16 -11.29
CA ALA A 31 -41.68 -26.40 -10.26
C ALA A 31 -40.40 -25.69 -10.75
N GLY A 32 -40.29 -25.40 -12.06
CA GLY A 32 -39.10 -24.80 -12.68
C GLY A 32 -37.94 -25.76 -12.94
N ARG A 33 -38.13 -27.08 -12.78
CA ARG A 33 -37.07 -28.10 -13.00
C ARG A 33 -37.02 -28.67 -14.42
N GLY A 34 -37.95 -28.29 -15.28
CA GLY A 34 -38.07 -28.83 -16.64
C GLY A 34 -38.79 -30.19 -16.69
N THR A 35 -38.56 -30.94 -17.77
CA THR A 35 -39.17 -32.25 -18.02
C THR A 35 -38.28 -33.39 -17.49
N LYS A 36 -38.35 -34.60 -18.06
CA LYS A 36 -37.72 -35.83 -17.54
C LYS A 36 -36.18 -35.84 -17.75
N GLY A 37 -35.45 -34.93 -17.10
CA GLY A 37 -33.99 -34.88 -17.10
C GLY A 37 -33.37 -35.21 -15.73
N GLN A 38 -32.05 -35.38 -15.67
CA GLN A 38 -31.33 -35.67 -14.42
C GLN A 38 -31.57 -34.62 -13.33
N LYS A 39 -31.56 -33.32 -13.68
CA LYS A 39 -31.82 -32.20 -12.74
C LYS A 39 -33.27 -32.12 -12.24
N ALA A 40 -34.20 -32.85 -12.86
CA ALA A 40 -35.61 -32.87 -12.48
C ALA A 40 -35.97 -33.96 -11.46
N ARG A 41 -35.09 -34.96 -11.28
CA ARG A 41 -35.29 -36.06 -10.32
C ARG A 41 -34.94 -35.62 -8.89
N ALA A 42 -35.41 -36.40 -7.92
CA ALA A 42 -35.08 -36.21 -6.51
C ALA A 42 -33.67 -36.76 -6.22
N GLY A 43 -32.89 -36.03 -5.41
CA GLY A 43 -31.50 -36.39 -5.09
C GLY A 43 -30.48 -35.90 -6.12
N GLY A 44 -29.26 -35.60 -5.64
CA GLY A 44 -28.03 -35.35 -6.40
C GLY A 44 -28.18 -34.59 -7.73
N SER A 45 -28.31 -33.27 -7.69
CA SER A 45 -28.17 -32.45 -8.90
C SER A 45 -26.73 -32.50 -9.42
N ILE A 46 -26.56 -32.36 -10.74
CA ILE A 46 -25.25 -32.15 -11.36
C ILE A 46 -24.55 -30.96 -10.69
N PRO A 47 -23.31 -31.11 -10.18
CA PRO A 47 -22.55 -29.99 -9.59
C PRO A 47 -22.41 -28.84 -10.59
N ALA A 48 -22.42 -27.60 -10.10
CA ALA A 48 -22.33 -26.41 -10.97
C ALA A 48 -21.05 -26.38 -11.83
N GLY A 49 -19.96 -26.98 -11.35
CA GLY A 49 -18.69 -27.08 -12.07
C GLY A 49 -18.52 -28.33 -12.94
N PHE A 50 -19.57 -29.12 -13.18
CA PHE A 50 -19.49 -30.29 -14.05
C PHE A 50 -19.67 -29.90 -15.52
N GLU A 51 -18.66 -30.20 -16.35
CA GLU A 51 -18.59 -29.83 -17.77
C GLU A 51 -18.95 -31.00 -18.71
N GLY A 52 -19.81 -31.93 -18.29
CA GLY A 52 -20.32 -32.99 -19.18
C GLY A 52 -19.36 -34.15 -19.46
N GLY A 53 -18.31 -34.31 -18.64
CA GLY A 53 -17.27 -35.33 -18.83
C GLY A 53 -15.97 -34.79 -19.45
N GLN A 54 -15.96 -33.52 -19.89
CA GLN A 54 -14.74 -32.81 -20.21
C GLN A 54 -13.86 -32.65 -18.96
N THR A 55 -12.53 -32.63 -19.13
CA THR A 55 -11.62 -32.27 -18.05
C THR A 55 -11.97 -30.86 -17.54
N PRO A 56 -12.31 -30.66 -16.26
CA PRO A 56 -12.77 -29.36 -15.79
C PRO A 56 -11.74 -28.25 -16.00
N ILE A 57 -12.21 -27.01 -16.20
CA ILE A 57 -11.32 -25.87 -16.48
C ILE A 57 -10.23 -25.68 -15.40
N HIS A 58 -10.54 -25.93 -14.13
CA HIS A 58 -9.59 -25.83 -13.01
C HIS A 58 -8.49 -26.90 -13.03
N ARG A 59 -8.63 -27.95 -13.85
CA ARG A 59 -7.59 -28.96 -14.11
C ARG A 59 -6.85 -28.71 -15.42
N ARG A 60 -7.50 -28.07 -16.40
CA ARG A 60 -6.90 -27.69 -17.68
C ARG A 60 -5.91 -26.55 -17.53
N VAL A 61 -6.25 -25.57 -16.70
CA VAL A 61 -5.39 -24.41 -16.43
C VAL A 61 -4.32 -24.79 -15.40
N PRO A 62 -3.06 -24.32 -15.53
CA PRO A 62 -2.04 -24.51 -14.51
C PRO A 62 -2.55 -24.08 -13.13
N LYS A 63 -2.38 -24.96 -12.13
CA LYS A 63 -2.94 -24.79 -10.78
C LYS A 63 -2.48 -23.51 -10.09
N LEU A 64 -1.22 -23.13 -10.31
CA LEU A 64 -0.61 -21.96 -9.69
C LEU A 64 -0.34 -20.92 -10.77
N ARG A 65 -1.09 -19.82 -10.73
CA ARG A 65 -0.78 -18.60 -11.51
C ARG A 65 0.43 -17.83 -10.93
N GLY A 66 0.90 -18.23 -9.74
CA GLY A 66 1.97 -17.62 -8.96
C GLY A 66 1.91 -18.11 -7.50
N PHE A 67 2.69 -17.48 -6.62
CA PHE A 67 2.66 -17.76 -5.17
C PHE A 67 1.95 -16.64 -4.40
N LYS A 68 1.38 -16.98 -3.24
CA LYS A 68 0.80 -15.98 -2.33
C LYS A 68 1.87 -15.60 -1.30
N ASN A 69 2.41 -14.38 -1.39
CA ASN A 69 3.33 -13.87 -0.37
C ASN A 69 2.62 -13.76 1.00
N ARG A 70 3.09 -14.55 1.98
CA ARG A 70 2.56 -14.60 3.35
C ARG A 70 3.10 -13.48 4.24
N PHE A 71 4.26 -12.93 3.88
CA PHE A 71 4.95 -11.84 4.59
C PHE A 71 4.60 -10.46 4.02
N LYS A 72 3.56 -10.36 3.18
CA LYS A 72 3.16 -9.07 2.64
C LYS A 72 2.69 -8.16 3.79
N ILE A 73 3.34 -7.01 3.93
CA ILE A 73 2.89 -5.97 4.86
C ILE A 73 1.69 -5.29 4.22
N ALA A 74 0.55 -5.41 4.88
CA ALA A 74 -0.71 -4.89 4.38
C ALA A 74 -0.97 -3.54 5.09
N TYR A 75 -0.76 -2.44 4.37
CA TYR A 75 -0.96 -1.09 4.91
C TYR A 75 -2.45 -0.72 4.98
N GLU A 76 -2.81 0.14 5.92
CA GLU A 76 -4.01 0.96 5.84
C GLU A 76 -3.69 2.19 5.00
N VAL A 77 -4.56 2.51 4.05
CA VAL A 77 -4.26 3.50 3.01
C VAL A 77 -5.08 4.76 3.25
N VAL A 78 -4.39 5.90 3.36
CA VAL A 78 -5.04 7.21 3.51
C VAL A 78 -4.55 8.15 2.40
N ASN A 79 -5.47 8.87 1.77
CA ASN A 79 -5.14 9.87 0.75
C ASN A 79 -5.04 11.26 1.37
N VAL A 80 -4.08 12.06 0.90
CA VAL A 80 -3.88 13.44 1.39
C VAL A 80 -5.11 14.34 1.23
N GLY A 81 -5.88 14.20 0.14
CA GLY A 81 -7.11 14.98 -0.06
C GLY A 81 -8.18 14.69 0.99
N ARG A 82 -8.36 13.41 1.37
CA ARG A 82 -9.30 13.05 2.44
C ARG A 82 -8.90 13.63 3.79
N ILE A 83 -7.60 13.72 4.05
CA ILE A 83 -7.12 14.39 5.26
C ILE A 83 -7.51 15.87 5.18
N SER A 84 -7.24 16.55 4.05
CA SER A 84 -7.63 17.96 3.86
C SER A 84 -9.12 18.19 4.08
N ASP A 85 -10.00 17.39 3.46
CA ASP A 85 -11.46 17.51 3.60
C ASP A 85 -11.91 17.46 5.06
N TYR A 86 -11.31 16.57 5.85
CA TYR A 86 -11.65 16.39 7.26
C TYR A 86 -11.11 17.50 8.15
N VAL A 87 -9.98 18.11 7.75
CA VAL A 87 -9.45 19.32 8.38
C VAL A 87 -10.37 20.51 8.08
N ASP A 88 -10.88 20.62 6.86
CA ASP A 88 -11.83 21.65 6.46
C ASP A 88 -13.16 21.52 7.21
N GLN A 89 -13.59 20.29 7.50
CA GLN A 89 -14.77 20.00 8.33
C GLN A 89 -14.54 20.18 9.84
N GLY A 90 -13.31 20.42 10.31
CA GLY A 90 -13.01 20.59 11.74
C GLY A 90 -13.00 19.30 12.57
N ARG A 91 -13.14 18.12 11.95
CA ARG A 91 -13.28 16.83 12.64
C ARG A 91 -12.06 16.41 13.45
N PHE A 92 -10.89 16.92 13.10
CA PHE A 92 -9.65 16.64 13.84
C PHE A 92 -9.61 17.35 15.20
N ALA A 93 -10.16 18.57 15.30
CA ALA A 93 -10.23 19.29 16.57
C ALA A 93 -11.19 18.59 17.55
N GLU A 94 -12.36 18.17 17.05
CA GLU A 94 -13.34 17.38 17.83
C GLU A 94 -12.74 16.05 18.33
N ALA A 95 -11.91 15.40 17.50
CA ALA A 95 -11.28 14.14 17.86
C ALA A 95 -10.16 14.31 18.89
N GLU A 96 -9.39 15.40 18.86
CA GLU A 96 -8.40 15.72 19.90
C GLU A 96 -9.07 15.89 21.26
N GLU A 97 -10.18 16.63 21.32
CA GLU A 97 -10.98 16.80 22.55
C GLU A 97 -11.54 15.47 23.06
N ALA A 98 -12.07 14.63 22.16
CA ALA A 98 -12.59 13.31 22.51
C ALA A 98 -11.49 12.35 23.01
N MET A 99 -10.28 12.41 22.46
CA MET A 99 -9.14 11.58 22.91
C MET A 99 -8.62 12.01 24.30
N LEU A 100 -8.55 13.32 24.56
CA LEU A 100 -8.23 13.87 25.87
C LEU A 100 -9.22 13.42 26.95
N ALA A 101 -10.52 13.34 26.63
CA ALA A 101 -11.55 12.86 27.55
C ALA A 101 -11.42 11.36 27.90
N VAL A 102 -10.84 10.55 27.00
CA VAL A 102 -10.60 9.11 27.19
C VAL A 102 -9.26 8.84 27.91
N GLY A 103 -8.45 9.88 28.14
CA GLY A 103 -7.17 9.77 28.84
C GLY A 103 -6.03 9.22 27.98
N LEU A 104 -6.18 9.17 26.65
CA LEU A 104 -5.09 8.90 25.72
C LEU A 104 -4.38 10.23 25.42
N SER A 105 -3.08 10.35 25.74
CA SER A 105 -2.34 11.58 25.50
C SER A 105 -2.01 11.71 24.01
N VAL A 106 -2.62 12.69 23.35
CA VAL A 106 -2.08 13.27 22.13
C VAL A 106 -1.06 14.31 22.58
N ASP A 107 0.18 13.88 22.79
CA ASP A 107 1.29 14.78 23.13
C ASP A 107 1.70 15.57 21.88
N GLY A 108 0.91 16.59 21.57
CA GLY A 108 1.17 17.56 20.50
C GLY A 108 1.62 18.91 21.09
N PRO A 109 2.60 19.60 20.50
CA PRO A 109 2.95 20.96 20.90
C PRO A 109 1.74 21.89 20.71
N LYS A 110 1.19 22.42 21.82
CA LYS A 110 0.07 23.37 21.80
C LYS A 110 0.51 24.68 21.13
N GLY A 111 0.06 24.88 19.89
CA GLY A 111 0.39 26.05 19.05
C GLY A 111 1.08 25.73 17.72
N ALA A 112 1.33 24.45 17.42
CA ALA A 112 1.97 23.98 16.20
C ALA A 112 0.98 23.71 15.05
N PRO A 113 1.44 23.54 13.79
CA PRO A 113 0.62 23.00 12.71
C PRO A 113 -0.06 21.68 13.12
N LEU A 114 -1.29 21.46 12.66
CA LEU A 114 -2.12 20.30 13.03
C LEU A 114 -1.35 18.98 12.82
N THR A 115 -1.16 18.24 13.91
CA THR A 115 -0.42 16.97 13.94
C THR A 115 -1.35 15.80 13.64
N VAL A 116 -1.14 15.15 12.50
CA VAL A 116 -1.93 14.02 12.03
C VAL A 116 -1.16 12.73 12.30
N ASN A 117 -1.47 12.10 13.43
CA ASN A 117 -0.94 10.79 13.85
C ASN A 117 -1.90 9.65 13.49
N GLY A 118 -1.40 8.41 13.46
CA GLY A 118 -2.21 7.21 13.21
C GLY A 118 -3.37 7.04 14.20
N GLU A 119 -3.17 7.38 15.48
CA GLU A 119 -4.23 7.34 16.49
C GLU A 119 -5.32 8.36 16.21
N LEU A 120 -4.93 9.60 15.91
CA LEU A 120 -5.87 10.66 15.58
C LEU A 120 -6.69 10.32 14.31
N LEU A 121 -6.03 9.77 13.29
CA LEU A 121 -6.71 9.26 12.09
C LEU A 121 -7.73 8.16 12.42
N ARG A 122 -7.48 7.32 13.43
CA ARG A 122 -8.44 6.32 13.90
C ARG A 122 -9.59 6.95 14.68
N ALA A 123 -9.34 7.90 15.57
CA ALA A 123 -10.40 8.58 16.33
C ALA A 123 -11.37 9.32 15.40
N VAL A 124 -10.84 9.97 14.37
CA VAL A 124 -11.62 10.60 13.31
C VAL A 124 -12.40 9.58 12.46
N GLY A 125 -11.96 8.31 12.43
CA GLY A 125 -12.55 7.25 11.62
C GLY A 125 -12.07 7.22 10.18
N LEU A 126 -10.96 7.89 9.86
CA LEU A 126 -10.28 7.78 8.56
C LEU A 126 -9.60 6.42 8.39
N ILE A 127 -9.20 5.80 9.50
CA ILE A 127 -8.59 4.47 9.57
C ILE A 127 -9.47 3.55 10.43
N GLY A 128 -9.68 2.31 9.97
CA GLY A 128 -10.48 1.33 10.71
C GLY A 128 -9.73 0.67 11.88
N THR A 129 -8.43 0.39 11.71
CA THR A 129 -7.63 -0.37 12.69
C THR A 129 -6.19 0.11 12.77
N LEU A 130 -5.63 0.19 13.98
CA LEU A 130 -4.20 0.46 14.22
C LEU A 130 -3.30 -0.78 14.11
N ARG A 131 -3.87 -1.97 13.89
CA ARG A 131 -3.11 -3.22 13.76
C ARG A 131 -2.25 -3.26 12.49
N ARG A 132 -2.53 -2.38 11.53
CA ARG A 132 -1.88 -2.33 10.23
C ARG A 132 -1.16 -0.99 10.11
N PRO A 133 0.06 -0.96 9.54
CA PRO A 133 0.80 0.28 9.37
C PRO A 133 0.08 1.21 8.39
N VAL A 134 0.23 2.51 8.59
CA VAL A 134 -0.43 3.57 7.83
C VAL A 134 0.46 4.01 6.66
N LYS A 135 -0.12 3.98 5.46
CA LYS A 135 0.52 4.52 4.26
C LYS A 135 -0.27 5.69 3.70
N VAL A 136 0.38 6.84 3.60
CA VAL A 136 -0.19 8.06 3.02
C VAL A 136 0.11 8.14 1.53
N LEU A 137 -0.95 8.35 0.73
CA LEU A 137 -0.91 8.44 -0.72
C LEU A 137 -1.26 9.84 -1.21
N GLY A 138 -0.70 10.24 -2.35
CA GLY A 138 -0.86 11.56 -2.95
C GLY A 138 -2.17 11.82 -3.71
N GLY A 139 -3.27 11.11 -3.42
CA GLY A 139 -4.57 11.37 -4.04
C GLY A 139 -5.23 12.63 -3.49
N GLY A 140 -5.65 13.57 -4.34
CA GLY A 140 -6.25 14.86 -3.96
C GLY A 140 -5.23 15.98 -3.74
N GLU A 141 -5.69 17.10 -3.16
CA GLU A 141 -4.93 18.32 -2.92
C GLU A 141 -4.88 18.65 -1.43
N VAL A 142 -3.83 19.37 -1.02
CA VAL A 142 -3.62 19.82 0.37
C VAL A 142 -3.45 21.33 0.34
N SER A 143 -4.37 22.06 0.97
CA SER A 143 -4.36 23.53 1.02
C SER A 143 -3.76 24.07 2.32
N ARG A 144 -3.85 23.30 3.40
CA ARG A 144 -3.38 23.69 4.75
C ARG A 144 -2.03 23.07 5.08
N ARG A 145 -1.25 23.77 5.90
CA ARG A 145 0.00 23.26 6.46
C ARG A 145 -0.31 22.18 7.49
N LEU A 146 0.07 20.94 7.20
CA LEU A 146 -0.16 19.78 8.06
C LEU A 146 1.17 19.14 8.45
N PHE A 147 1.26 18.67 9.69
CA PHE A 147 2.33 17.81 10.14
C PHE A 147 1.83 16.38 10.16
N ILE A 148 2.29 15.52 9.25
CA ILE A 148 1.76 14.16 9.10
C ILE A 148 2.82 13.15 9.51
N VAL A 149 2.46 12.30 10.47
CA VAL A 149 3.30 11.21 10.98
C VAL A 149 2.67 9.88 10.58
N ALA A 150 3.38 9.08 9.77
CA ALA A 150 2.91 7.77 9.30
C ALA A 150 4.07 6.80 9.03
N ASP A 151 3.79 5.50 8.90
CA ASP A 151 4.81 4.49 8.63
C ASP A 151 5.38 4.58 7.21
N ALA A 152 4.59 5.03 6.23
CA ALA A 152 5.03 5.13 4.85
C ALA A 152 4.33 6.25 4.07
N PHE A 153 5.06 6.86 3.11
CA PHE A 153 4.54 7.87 2.20
C PHE A 153 4.88 7.55 0.75
N THR A 154 4.00 7.89 -0.19
CA THR A 154 4.39 7.95 -1.62
C THR A 154 5.17 9.22 -1.94
N LYS A 155 6.00 9.17 -2.99
CA LYS A 155 6.75 10.34 -3.49
C LYS A 155 5.83 11.54 -3.73
N SER A 156 4.74 11.30 -4.46
CA SER A 156 3.70 12.30 -4.74
C SER A 156 2.97 12.83 -3.52
N ALA A 157 2.95 12.10 -2.39
CA ALA A 157 2.35 12.59 -1.16
C ALA A 157 3.29 13.58 -0.48
N ARG A 158 4.58 13.23 -0.35
CA ARG A 158 5.59 14.09 0.25
C ARG A 158 5.68 15.44 -0.46
N GLU A 159 5.81 15.41 -1.78
CA GLU A 159 5.86 16.63 -2.61
C GLU A 159 4.64 17.53 -2.40
N LYS A 160 3.43 16.97 -2.31
CA LYS A 160 2.20 17.74 -2.08
C LYS A 160 2.11 18.32 -0.66
N ILE A 161 2.54 17.57 0.34
CA ILE A 161 2.55 18.02 1.74
C ILE A 161 3.58 19.14 1.91
N GLU A 162 4.78 18.97 1.34
CA GLU A 162 5.84 19.98 1.37
C GLU A 162 5.48 21.23 0.56
N ALA A 163 4.84 21.08 -0.61
CA ALA A 163 4.35 22.20 -1.41
C ALA A 163 3.28 23.02 -0.67
N ALA A 164 2.45 22.38 0.15
CA ALA A 164 1.50 23.05 1.03
C ALA A 164 2.17 23.74 2.25
N GLY A 165 3.48 23.54 2.46
CA GLY A 165 4.25 24.03 3.60
C GLY A 165 4.08 23.17 4.86
N GLY A 166 3.66 21.92 4.70
CA GLY A 166 3.60 20.91 5.74
C GLY A 166 4.88 20.10 5.86
N THR A 167 4.94 19.20 6.85
CA THR A 167 6.09 18.30 7.09
C THR A 167 5.61 16.86 7.19
N ALA A 168 6.31 15.93 6.52
CA ALA A 168 6.00 14.51 6.51
C ALA A 168 7.08 13.73 7.25
N GLN A 169 6.76 13.17 8.42
CA GLN A 169 7.66 12.35 9.21
C GLN A 169 7.30 10.88 9.11
N ILE A 170 8.32 10.06 8.88
CA ILE A 170 8.19 8.61 8.78
C ILE A 170 8.51 8.03 10.15
N ILE A 171 7.61 7.20 10.69
CA ILE A 171 7.94 6.33 11.81
C ILE A 171 8.69 5.15 11.22
N GLU A 172 10.02 5.20 11.25
CA GLU A 172 10.83 4.04 10.91
C GLU A 172 10.77 3.07 12.09
N PHE A 173 10.15 1.91 11.87
CA PHE A 173 10.41 0.75 12.69
C PHE A 173 11.71 0.14 12.20
N GLU A 174 12.75 0.14 13.03
CA GLU A 174 13.97 -0.61 12.77
C GLU A 174 13.60 -2.08 12.59
N SER A 175 13.54 -2.52 11.33
CA SER A 175 13.37 -3.93 11.01
C SER A 175 14.73 -4.48 10.65
N GLU A 176 15.35 -5.20 11.59
CA GLU A 176 16.50 -6.03 11.25
C GLU A 176 16.09 -7.02 10.14
N PRO A 177 16.90 -7.18 9.07
CA PRO A 177 16.59 -8.16 8.05
C PRO A 177 16.59 -9.55 8.70
N LEU A 178 15.46 -10.26 8.57
CA LEU A 178 15.41 -11.66 8.99
C LEU A 178 16.48 -12.44 8.22
N PRO A 179 17.31 -13.26 8.91
CA PRO A 179 18.35 -14.03 8.26
C PRO A 179 17.74 -14.94 7.18
N ALA A 180 18.43 -15.06 6.05
CA ALA A 180 18.04 -16.01 5.02
C ALA A 180 18.03 -17.42 5.64
N LEU A 181 17.00 -18.23 5.34
CA LEU A 181 16.80 -19.57 5.94
C LEU A 181 17.99 -20.54 5.77
N THR A 182 18.98 -20.20 4.95
CA THR A 182 20.16 -21.01 4.62
C THR A 182 21.46 -20.54 5.29
N LEU A 183 21.47 -19.41 6.00
CA LEU A 183 22.64 -18.89 6.71
C LEU A 183 22.28 -18.72 8.18
N GLU A 184 23.14 -19.20 9.07
CA GLU A 184 22.93 -18.96 10.50
C GLU A 184 23.04 -17.45 10.79
N ALA A 185 22.20 -16.93 11.70
CA ALA A 185 22.14 -15.50 11.99
C ALA A 185 23.51 -14.89 12.37
N ALA A 186 24.43 -15.73 12.88
CA ALA A 186 25.80 -15.36 13.23
C ALA A 186 26.69 -15.06 12.01
N GLU A 187 26.50 -15.76 10.87
CA GLU A 187 27.31 -15.57 9.66
C GLU A 187 26.93 -14.27 8.94
N ILE A 188 25.64 -13.92 8.93
CA ILE A 188 25.16 -12.66 8.36
C ILE A 188 25.54 -11.46 9.24
N ALA A 189 25.53 -11.60 10.57
CA ALA A 189 26.00 -10.55 11.48
C ALA A 189 27.51 -10.30 11.30
N ALA A 190 28.31 -11.36 11.14
CA ALA A 190 29.74 -11.24 10.86
C ALA A 190 30.03 -10.62 9.48
N GLU A 191 29.25 -10.97 8.44
CA GLU A 191 29.38 -10.36 7.11
C GLU A 191 28.91 -8.89 7.08
N ALA A 192 27.87 -8.54 7.83
CA ALA A 192 27.38 -7.16 7.97
C ALA A 192 28.36 -6.28 8.78
N GLU A 193 28.94 -6.81 9.86
CA GLU A 193 30.00 -6.14 10.61
C GLU A 193 31.29 -5.99 9.78
N ALA A 194 31.65 -7.00 8.99
CA ALA A 194 32.79 -6.93 8.07
C ALA A 194 32.55 -5.94 6.91
N ALA A 195 31.33 -5.86 6.38
CA ALA A 195 30.97 -4.87 5.37
C ALA A 195 30.94 -3.44 5.93
N ALA A 196 30.44 -3.24 7.16
CA ALA A 196 30.48 -1.96 7.85
C ALA A 196 31.91 -1.53 8.18
N GLN A 197 32.79 -2.46 8.58
CA GLN A 197 34.22 -2.20 8.80
C GLN A 197 34.97 -1.92 7.47
N ALA A 198 34.58 -2.57 6.37
CA ALA A 198 35.13 -2.30 5.04
C ALA A 198 34.67 -0.95 4.46
N GLU A 199 33.42 -0.55 4.67
CA GLU A 199 32.94 0.80 4.30
C GLU A 199 33.56 1.89 5.19
N ALA A 200 33.75 1.63 6.49
CA ALA A 200 34.46 2.55 7.39
C ALA A 200 35.95 2.67 7.03
N ALA A 201 36.61 1.56 6.64
CA ALA A 201 37.99 1.57 6.14
C ALA A 201 38.11 2.27 4.78
N ALA A 202 37.15 2.08 3.87
CA ALA A 202 37.11 2.77 2.58
C ALA A 202 36.83 4.28 2.75
N GLN A 203 36.01 4.68 3.73
CA GLN A 203 35.80 6.09 4.08
C GLN A 203 37.03 6.70 4.77
N ALA A 204 37.82 5.91 5.52
CA ALA A 204 39.10 6.34 6.08
C ALA A 204 40.19 6.49 5.01
N ASP A 205 40.29 5.58 4.03
CA ASP A 205 41.21 5.69 2.89
C ASP A 205 40.81 6.82 1.92
N ALA A 206 39.51 7.07 1.75
CA ALA A 206 38.99 8.22 1.00
C ALA A 206 39.27 9.55 1.72
N ALA A 207 39.33 9.56 3.05
CA ALA A 207 39.71 10.74 3.83
C ALA A 207 41.23 11.02 3.76
N LEU A 208 42.08 9.97 3.82
CA LEU A 208 43.54 10.09 3.71
C LEU A 208 44.00 10.51 2.30
N SER A 209 43.31 10.06 1.25
CA SER A 209 43.57 10.51 -0.13
C SER A 209 43.08 11.95 -0.43
N SER A 210 42.20 12.49 0.40
CA SER A 210 41.78 13.90 0.32
C SER A 210 42.74 14.87 1.04
N GLU A 211 43.60 14.38 1.95
CA GLU A 211 44.65 15.18 2.59
C GLU A 211 45.97 15.18 1.78
N GLU A 212 46.33 14.10 1.07
CA GLU A 212 47.52 14.09 0.18
C GLU A 212 47.31 14.90 -1.12
N ALA A 213 46.06 15.10 -1.57
CA ALA A 213 45.75 15.92 -2.75
C ALA A 213 45.89 17.43 -2.51
N ALA A 214 46.05 17.89 -1.26
CA ALA A 214 46.30 19.29 -0.91
C ALA A 214 47.81 19.65 -0.90
N GLY A 215 48.70 18.68 -1.13
CA GLY A 215 50.15 18.81 -0.99
C GLY A 215 50.96 18.64 -2.27
N SER A 216 50.46 18.98 -3.46
CA SER A 216 51.37 19.19 -4.61
C SER A 216 50.84 20.25 -5.57
N ALA A 217 51.60 21.34 -5.71
CA ALA A 217 51.33 22.42 -6.65
C ALA A 217 51.49 21.93 -8.11
N PRO A 218 50.67 22.41 -9.07
CA PRO A 218 50.74 21.94 -10.46
C PRO A 218 51.91 22.62 -11.18
N VAL A 219 52.82 21.82 -11.73
CA VAL A 219 53.86 22.27 -12.68
C VAL A 219 53.27 22.22 -14.09
N GLU A 220 53.27 23.36 -14.77
CA GLU A 220 52.84 23.52 -16.17
C GLU A 220 53.64 22.60 -17.12
N THR A 221 52.95 21.88 -18.00
CA THR A 221 53.57 21.05 -19.05
C THR A 221 53.50 21.78 -20.40
N PRO A 222 54.62 21.96 -21.14
CA PRO A 222 54.58 22.69 -22.41
C PRO A 222 53.97 21.86 -23.56
N ALA A 223 53.22 22.55 -24.41
CA ALA A 223 52.44 22.01 -25.52
C ALA A 223 53.29 21.22 -26.55
N ARG A 224 52.85 20.00 -26.87
CA ARG A 224 53.46 19.11 -27.87
C ARG A 224 52.96 19.44 -29.29
N ARG A 225 53.85 20.00 -30.12
CA ARG A 225 53.66 20.24 -31.56
C ARG A 225 53.15 18.98 -32.30
N SER A 226 51.96 19.06 -32.89
CA SER A 226 51.46 18.07 -33.84
C SER A 226 52.15 18.24 -35.20
N ARG A 227 52.90 17.23 -35.66
CA ARG A 227 53.40 17.17 -37.04
C ARG A 227 52.23 16.82 -37.97
N ARG A 228 51.79 17.76 -38.81
CA ARG A 228 50.89 17.47 -39.94
C ARG A 228 51.64 16.62 -40.96
N ARG A 229 51.10 15.46 -41.32
CA ARG A 229 51.51 14.67 -42.49
C ARG A 229 50.71 15.22 -43.68
N ALA A 230 51.40 15.74 -44.69
CA ALA A 230 50.81 16.19 -45.95
C ALA A 230 50.33 14.97 -46.77
N ALA A 231 49.14 15.06 -47.36
CA ALA A 231 48.65 14.15 -48.39
C ALA A 231 49.05 14.70 -49.77
N PRO A 232 49.45 13.86 -50.75
CA PRO A 232 49.66 14.31 -52.12
C PRO A 232 48.35 14.36 -52.91
N GLU A 233 48.18 15.45 -53.66
CA GLU A 233 47.09 15.72 -54.61
C GLU A 233 47.23 14.86 -55.87
N THR A 234 46.10 14.38 -56.39
CA THR A 234 45.95 13.72 -57.69
C THR A 234 46.11 14.73 -58.84
N ALA A 235 46.84 14.32 -59.88
CA ALA A 235 46.90 14.99 -61.17
C ALA A 235 45.88 14.36 -62.14
N GLU A 236 45.27 15.26 -62.94
CA GLU A 236 44.33 15.09 -64.07
C GLU A 236 42.87 14.69 -63.75
#